data_AF-A0AB34NZE0-F1
#
_entry.id   AF-A0AB34NZE0-F1
#
_cell.length_a   1.000
_cell.length_b   1.000
_cell.length_c   1.000
_cell.angle_alpha   90.00
_cell.angle_beta   90.00
_cell.angle_gamma   90.00
#
_symmetry.space_group_name_H-M   'P 1'
#
loop_
_entity.id
_entity.type
_entity.pdbx_description
1 polymer ?
#
loop_
_entity_poly.entity_id
_entity_poly.type
_entity_poly.pdbx_seq_one_letter_code
_entity_poly.pdbx_strand_id
1 'polypeptide(L)'
;MKAKETRFEKYMKFWYGISGPLDEQKRQVMNRIGNRAFFIFFLGMDAAFLISLVLISFYGANVAYIFLSGSFFVMLMIVSFYVMFQSKKFKLTDNEIEKNEVSNAKKSAWIRGMMSGLFFGIMMLILNFLTSYGDGSWTWIEIPSSIIGGLFFGIVMSLVWVHRIKVVKDED
;
A
#
# COMPACT_ATOMS: atom_id res chain seq x y z
N MET A 1 4.62 25.50 -19.62
CA MET A 1 5.81 24.64 -19.41
C MET A 1 5.43 23.54 -18.44
N LYS A 2 5.50 22.26 -18.82
CA LYS A 2 5.26 21.14 -17.88
C LYS A 2 6.44 21.07 -16.91
N ALA A 3 6.22 21.45 -15.65
CA ALA A 3 7.24 21.30 -14.61
C ALA A 3 7.67 19.82 -14.55
N LYS A 4 8.98 19.58 -14.59
CA LYS A 4 9.55 18.23 -14.55
C LYS A 4 9.21 17.61 -13.18
N GLU A 5 8.45 16.51 -13.17
CA GLU A 5 8.04 15.84 -11.93
C GLU A 5 9.27 15.50 -11.06
N THR A 6 9.20 15.81 -9.77
CA THR A 6 10.27 15.53 -8.81
C THR A 6 10.28 14.03 -8.45
N ARG A 7 11.44 13.47 -8.06
CA ARG A 7 11.53 12.06 -7.62
C ARG A 7 10.55 11.73 -6.47
N PHE A 8 10.34 12.68 -5.57
CA PHE A 8 9.37 12.56 -4.48
C PHE A 8 7.91 12.48 -4.98
N GLU A 9 7.55 13.28 -5.98
CA GLU A 9 6.21 13.26 -6.57
C GLU A 9 5.94 11.93 -7.27
N LYS A 10 6.95 11.34 -7.92
CA LYS A 10 6.85 10.00 -8.50
C LYS A 10 6.61 8.93 -7.43
N TYR A 11 7.28 9.03 -6.28
CA TYR A 11 7.05 8.14 -5.14
C TYR A 11 5.63 8.31 -4.56
N MET A 12 5.18 9.55 -4.39
CA MET A 12 3.82 9.84 -3.89
C MET A 12 2.75 9.34 -4.86
N LYS A 13 2.90 9.54 -6.17
CA LYS A 13 1.99 8.98 -7.19
C LYS A 13 1.90 7.46 -7.08
N PHE A 14 3.02 6.78 -6.86
CA PHE A 14 3.03 5.34 -6.62
C PHE A 14 2.25 4.98 -5.35
N TRP A 15 2.50 5.68 -4.24
CA TRP A 15 1.89 5.41 -2.94
C TRP A 15 0.35 5.62 -2.94
N TYR A 16 -0.12 6.67 -3.62
CA TYR A 16 -1.56 6.96 -3.79
C TYR A 16 -2.19 6.21 -4.98
N GLY A 17 -1.38 5.51 -5.80
CA GLY A 17 -1.84 4.77 -6.97
C GLY A 17 -2.33 5.64 -8.14
N ILE A 18 -1.79 6.85 -8.29
CA ILE A 18 -2.13 7.81 -9.35
C ILE A 18 -1.31 7.49 -10.60
N SER A 19 -1.96 7.09 -11.70
CA SER A 19 -1.30 6.75 -12.97
C SER A 19 -1.18 7.92 -13.96
N GLY A 20 -2.05 8.92 -13.86
CA GLY A 20 -2.11 10.07 -14.77
C GLY A 20 -1.14 11.23 -14.44
N PRO A 21 -1.19 12.34 -15.19
CA PRO A 21 -0.45 13.55 -14.85
C PRO A 21 -0.95 14.14 -13.52
N LEU A 22 -0.01 14.58 -12.68
CA LEU A 22 -0.34 15.22 -11.40
C LEU A 22 -0.67 16.69 -11.65
N ASP A 23 -1.96 16.98 -11.82
CA ASP A 23 -2.45 18.36 -11.89
C ASP A 23 -2.44 19.03 -10.49
N GLU A 24 -2.42 20.36 -10.45
CA GLU A 24 -2.33 21.13 -9.20
C GLU A 24 -3.48 20.82 -8.25
N GLN A 25 -4.70 20.60 -8.77
CA GLN A 25 -5.84 20.16 -7.97
C GLN A 25 -5.61 18.78 -7.33
N LYS A 26 -5.09 17.81 -8.09
CA LYS A 26 -4.78 16.47 -7.58
C LYS A 26 -3.68 16.53 -6.51
N ARG A 27 -2.70 17.42 -6.69
CA ARG A 27 -1.63 17.67 -5.71
C ARG A 27 -2.16 18.24 -4.40
N GLN A 28 -3.07 19.21 -4.45
CA GLN A 28 -3.69 19.78 -3.25
C GLN A 28 -4.54 18.75 -2.49
N VAL A 29 -5.32 17.93 -3.20
CA VAL A 29 -6.11 16.86 -2.58
C VAL A 29 -5.19 15.81 -1.95
N MET A 30 -4.14 15.39 -2.65
CA MET A 30 -3.14 14.45 -2.12
C MET A 30 -2.49 14.98 -0.84
N ASN A 31 -2.04 16.24 -0.84
CA ASN A 31 -1.46 16.86 0.36
C ASN A 31 -2.45 16.95 1.51
N ARG A 32 -3.73 17.22 1.24
CA ARG A 32 -4.79 17.25 2.27
C ARG A 32 -5.04 15.87 2.87
N ILE A 33 -5.07 14.82 2.05
CA ILE A 33 -5.23 13.44 2.53
C ILE A 33 -4.00 13.05 3.35
N GLY A 34 -2.80 13.34 2.83
CA GLY A 34 -1.52 13.04 3.48
C GLY A 34 -1.38 13.71 4.84
N ASN A 35 -1.67 15.02 4.95
CA ASN A 35 -1.60 15.71 6.24
C ASN A 35 -2.59 15.12 7.25
N ARG A 36 -3.83 14.81 6.84
CA ARG A 36 -4.80 14.19 7.75
C ARG A 36 -4.37 12.79 8.20
N ALA A 37 -3.88 11.98 7.27
CA ALA A 37 -3.32 10.66 7.55
C ALA A 37 -2.13 10.76 8.51
N PHE A 38 -1.24 11.73 8.29
CA PHE A 38 -0.11 12.02 9.18
C PHE A 38 -0.58 12.38 10.58
N PHE A 39 -1.54 13.30 10.74
CA PHE A 39 -2.04 13.66 12.06
C PHE A 39 -2.72 12.51 12.79
N ILE A 40 -3.50 11.67 12.09
CA ILE A 40 -4.11 10.47 12.67
C ILE A 40 -3.01 9.53 13.19
N PHE A 41 -1.98 9.28 12.37
CA PHE A 41 -0.86 8.43 12.76
C PHE A 41 -0.07 9.01 13.93
N PHE A 42 0.32 10.28 13.82
CA PHE A 42 1.19 10.96 14.76
C PHE A 42 0.53 11.06 16.13
N LEU A 43 -0.68 11.64 16.21
CA LEU A 43 -1.41 11.76 17.47
C LEU A 43 -1.76 10.40 18.06
N GLY A 44 -2.11 9.43 17.22
CA GLY A 44 -2.39 8.07 17.66
C GLY A 44 -1.17 7.36 18.25
N MET A 45 0.00 7.53 17.62
CA MET A 45 1.25 6.96 18.11
C MET A 45 1.78 7.66 19.35
N ASP A 46 1.65 8.98 19.44
CA ASP A 46 2.00 9.74 20.65
C ASP A 46 1.17 9.27 21.84
N ALA A 47 -0.14 9.08 21.65
CA ALA A 47 -1.02 8.54 22.68
C ALA A 47 -0.61 7.10 23.07
N ALA A 48 -0.34 6.23 22.10
CA ALA A 48 0.11 4.86 22.35
C ALA A 48 1.45 4.82 23.09
N PHE A 49 2.37 5.75 22.78
CA PHE A 49 3.65 5.88 23.45
C PHE A 49 3.48 6.29 24.91
N LEU A 50 2.65 7.31 25.21
CA LEU A 50 2.36 7.72 26.58
C LEU A 50 1.71 6.59 27.39
N ILE A 51 0.78 5.84 26.80
CA ILE A 51 0.18 4.67 27.44
C ILE A 51 1.22 3.58 27.70
N SER A 52 2.15 3.37 26.75
CA SER A 52 3.26 2.42 26.91
C SER A 52 4.16 2.80 28.08
N LEU A 53 4.49 4.08 28.26
CA LEU A 53 5.27 4.55 29.42
C LEU A 53 4.58 4.21 30.76
N VAL A 54 3.26 4.40 30.83
CA VAL A 54 2.48 4.03 32.02
C VAL A 54 2.50 2.51 32.23
N LEU A 55 2.33 1.72 31.16
CA LEU A 55 2.37 0.25 31.22
C LEU A 55 3.71 -0.28 31.73
N ILE A 56 4.83 0.36 31.38
CA ILE A 56 6.16 -0.04 31.87
C ILE A 56 6.19 0.02 33.40
N SER A 57 5.62 1.06 34.01
CA SER A 57 5.64 1.26 35.46
C SER A 57 4.77 0.24 36.23
N PHE A 58 3.67 -0.23 35.65
CA PHE A 58 2.72 -1.12 36.34
C PHE A 58 2.90 -2.61 36.00
N TYR A 59 3.23 -2.94 34.75
CA TYR A 59 3.22 -4.31 34.23
C TYR A 59 4.57 -4.75 33.66
N GLY A 60 5.59 -3.88 33.69
CA GLY A 60 6.94 -4.16 33.21
C GLY A 60 7.13 -3.93 31.71
N ALA A 61 8.38 -3.98 31.28
CA ALA A 61 8.80 -3.59 29.93
C ALA A 61 8.23 -4.49 28.82
N ASN A 62 8.10 -5.80 29.07
CA ASN A 62 7.65 -6.76 28.06
C ASN A 62 6.20 -6.47 27.60
N VAL A 63 5.30 -6.19 28.54
CA VAL A 63 3.89 -5.90 28.24
C VAL A 63 3.76 -4.60 27.46
N ALA A 64 4.50 -3.56 27.87
CA ALA A 64 4.51 -2.27 27.22
C ALA A 64 5.08 -2.32 25.79
N TYR A 65 6.11 -3.14 25.57
CA TYR A 65 6.69 -3.36 24.25
C TYR A 65 5.69 -4.05 23.31
N ILE A 66 5.06 -5.14 23.75
CA ILE A 66 4.03 -5.85 22.96
C ILE A 66 2.87 -4.91 22.63
N PHE A 67 2.42 -4.11 23.60
CA PHE A 67 1.37 -3.11 23.39
C PHE A 67 1.75 -2.05 22.34
N LEU A 68 2.96 -1.50 22.44
CA LEU A 68 3.43 -0.45 21.53
C LEU A 68 3.62 -1.01 20.11
N SER A 69 4.24 -2.18 19.96
CA SER A 69 4.39 -2.85 18.67
C SER A 69 3.03 -3.21 18.04
N GLY A 70 2.09 -3.72 18.83
CA GLY A 70 0.73 -4.00 18.37
C GLY A 70 -0.01 -2.74 17.94
N SER A 71 0.08 -1.67 18.73
CA SER A 71 -0.53 -0.37 18.42
C SER A 71 0.03 0.23 17.14
N PHE A 72 1.34 0.13 16.92
CA PHE A 72 1.98 0.56 15.67
C PHE A 72 1.42 -0.17 14.45
N PHE A 73 1.29 -1.50 14.55
CA PHE A 73 0.72 -2.31 13.47
C PHE A 73 -0.74 -1.92 13.16
N VAL A 74 -1.57 -1.77 14.19
CA VAL A 74 -2.97 -1.34 14.04
C VAL A 74 -3.05 0.05 13.43
N MET A 75 -2.20 0.99 13.85
CA MET A 75 -2.18 2.36 13.32
C MET A 75 -1.79 2.38 11.83
N LEU A 76 -0.81 1.56 11.42
CA LEU A 76 -0.45 1.40 10.02
C LEU A 76 -1.65 0.91 9.18
N MET A 77 -2.42 -0.05 9.69
CA MET A 77 -3.64 -0.51 9.02
C MET A 77 -4.67 0.60 8.89
N ILE A 78 -4.97 1.31 9.99
CA ILE A 78 -5.97 2.40 10.01
C ILE A 78 -5.61 3.48 8.98
N VAL A 79 -4.36 3.93 8.95
CA VAL A 79 -3.89 4.96 8.03
C VAL A 79 -3.94 4.47 6.59
N SER A 80 -3.54 3.23 6.33
CA SER A 80 -3.60 2.62 5.00
C SER A 80 -5.05 2.55 4.48
N PHE A 81 -5.99 2.14 5.32
CA PHE A 81 -7.41 2.13 4.99
C PHE A 81 -7.96 3.54 4.76
N TYR A 82 -7.60 4.51 5.61
CA TYR A 82 -8.00 5.90 5.44
C TYR A 82 -7.53 6.47 4.10
N VAL A 83 -6.26 6.29 3.75
CA VAL A 83 -5.71 6.78 2.49
C VAL A 83 -6.37 6.07 1.31
N MET A 84 -6.59 4.76 1.38
CA MET A 84 -7.28 4.02 0.32
C MET A 84 -8.71 4.51 0.11
N PHE A 85 -9.46 4.71 1.19
CA PHE A 85 -10.85 5.16 1.14
C PHE A 85 -10.95 6.58 0.57
N GLN A 86 -10.11 7.50 1.05
CA GLN A 86 -10.10 8.87 0.55
C GLN A 86 -9.62 8.95 -0.90
N SER A 87 -8.59 8.20 -1.28
CA SER A 87 -8.09 8.18 -2.66
C SER A 87 -9.16 7.71 -3.65
N LYS A 88 -9.99 6.72 -3.26
CA LYS A 88 -11.17 6.31 -4.02
C LYS A 88 -12.25 7.40 -4.07
N LYS A 89 -12.58 8.01 -2.92
CA LYS A 89 -13.61 9.07 -2.81
C LYS A 89 -13.30 10.27 -3.71
N PHE A 90 -12.04 10.67 -3.79
CA PHE A 90 -11.59 11.79 -4.62
C PHE A 90 -11.27 11.39 -6.07
N LYS A 91 -11.54 10.14 -6.48
CA LYS A 91 -11.27 9.63 -7.83
C LYS A 91 -9.82 9.85 -8.30
N LEU A 92 -8.87 9.97 -7.36
CA LEU A 92 -7.45 10.22 -7.68
C LEU A 92 -6.83 9.06 -8.48
N THR A 93 -7.42 7.88 -8.32
CA THR A 93 -7.00 6.63 -8.94
C THR A 93 -7.67 6.35 -10.28
N ASP A 94 -8.64 7.18 -10.70
CA ASP A 94 -9.32 6.98 -11.98
C ASP A 94 -8.36 7.32 -13.13
N ASN A 95 -8.05 6.32 -13.94
CA ASN A 95 -7.33 6.51 -15.19
C ASN A 95 -8.36 6.55 -16.31
N GLU A 96 -8.69 7.76 -16.76
CA GLU A 96 -9.47 7.99 -17.96
C GLU A 96 -8.60 7.64 -19.16
N ILE A 97 -8.97 6.56 -19.84
CA ILE A 97 -8.26 6.07 -21.03
C ILE A 97 -9.25 6.10 -22.20
N GLU A 98 -8.78 6.58 -23.34
CA GLU A 98 -9.52 6.61 -24.61
C GLU A 98 -9.90 5.18 -25.04
N LYS A 99 -11.09 5.01 -25.60
CA LYS A 99 -11.74 3.71 -25.88
C LYS A 99 -10.88 2.75 -26.71
N ASN A 100 -9.98 3.30 -27.54
CA ASN A 100 -9.09 2.55 -28.44
C ASN A 100 -7.87 1.92 -27.73
N GLU A 101 -7.47 2.39 -26.54
CA GLU A 101 -6.27 1.88 -25.82
C GLU A 101 -6.59 0.92 -24.66
N VAL A 102 -7.88 0.67 -24.40
CA VAL A 102 -8.36 -0.10 -23.23
C VAL A 102 -7.78 -1.52 -23.18
N SER A 103 -7.61 -2.18 -24.33
CA SER A 103 -7.06 -3.54 -24.41
C SER A 103 -5.58 -3.59 -23.98
N ASN A 104 -4.77 -2.65 -24.49
CA ASN A 104 -3.35 -2.53 -24.12
C ASN A 104 -3.18 -2.08 -22.66
N ALA A 105 -4.05 -1.20 -22.17
CA ALA A 105 -4.07 -0.76 -20.78
C ALA A 105 -4.41 -1.91 -19.83
N LYS A 106 -5.40 -2.76 -20.16
CA LYS A 106 -5.74 -3.96 -19.38
C LYS A 106 -4.58 -4.95 -19.33
N LYS A 107 -3.92 -5.21 -20.46
CA LYS A 107 -2.74 -6.08 -20.52
C LYS A 107 -1.59 -5.55 -19.66
N SER A 108 -1.32 -4.25 -19.73
CA SER A 108 -0.30 -3.58 -18.90
C SER A 108 -0.64 -3.57 -17.41
N ALA A 109 -1.93 -3.45 -17.06
CA ALA A 109 -2.42 -3.57 -15.69
C ALA A 109 -2.25 -5.00 -15.14
N TRP A 110 -2.53 -6.01 -15.97
CA TRP A 110 -2.33 -7.42 -15.62
C TRP A 110 -0.86 -7.76 -15.39
N ILE A 111 0.03 -7.31 -16.28
CA ILE A 111 1.48 -7.49 -16.12
C ILE A 111 1.98 -6.80 -14.85
N ARG A 112 1.51 -5.58 -14.55
CA ARG A 112 1.86 -4.88 -13.30
C ARG A 112 1.38 -5.62 -12.06
N GLY A 113 0.16 -6.16 -12.08
CA GLY A 113 -0.36 -6.98 -10.99
C GLY A 113 0.44 -8.26 -10.79
N MET A 114 0.76 -9.00 -11.85
CA MET A 114 1.63 -10.18 -11.76
C MET A 114 3.02 -9.84 -11.24
N MET A 115 3.63 -8.75 -11.67
CA MET A 115 4.94 -8.30 -11.17
C MET A 115 4.89 -8.01 -9.67
N SER A 116 3.79 -7.44 -9.16
CA SER A 116 3.61 -7.26 -7.72
C SER A 116 3.45 -8.59 -6.97
N GLY A 117 2.82 -9.60 -7.60
CA GLY A 117 2.75 -10.97 -7.08
C GLY A 117 4.11 -11.65 -7.00
N LEU A 118 4.93 -11.51 -8.05
CA LEU A 118 6.29 -12.04 -8.06
C LEU A 118 7.16 -11.39 -6.97
N PHE A 119 7.11 -10.06 -6.86
CA PHE A 119 7.83 -9.33 -5.81
C PHE A 119 7.39 -9.76 -4.41
N PHE A 120 6.08 -9.90 -4.20
CA PHE A 120 5.53 -10.36 -2.92
C PHE A 120 5.97 -11.79 -2.58
N GLY A 121 5.92 -12.72 -3.54
CA GLY A 121 6.37 -14.10 -3.34
C GLY A 121 7.86 -14.20 -2.98
N ILE A 122 8.72 -13.40 -3.64
CA ILE A 122 10.15 -13.33 -3.32
C ILE A 122 10.37 -12.77 -1.90
N MET A 123 9.66 -11.69 -1.53
CA MET A 123 9.77 -11.13 -0.18
C MET A 123 9.28 -12.10 0.89
N MET A 124 8.16 -12.79 0.66
CA MET A 124 7.66 -13.82 1.58
C MET A 124 8.68 -14.94 1.78
N LEU A 125 9.34 -15.38 0.71
CA LEU A 125 10.37 -16.41 0.79
C LEU A 125 11.58 -15.95 1.61
N ILE A 126 12.04 -14.71 1.39
CA ILE A 126 13.11 -14.11 2.18
C ILE A 126 12.70 -13.96 3.66
N LEU A 127 11.47 -13.53 3.92
CA LEU A 127 10.96 -13.33 5.27
C LEU A 127 10.83 -14.64 6.02
N ASN A 128 10.22 -15.66 5.40
CA ASN A 128 10.13 -17.01 5.97
C ASN A 128 11.53 -17.60 6.20
N PHE A 129 12.49 -17.31 5.33
CA PHE A 129 13.86 -17.75 5.50
C PHE A 129 14.48 -17.08 6.73
N LEU A 130 14.36 -15.76 6.87
CA LEU A 130 14.90 -15.02 8.01
C LEU A 130 14.27 -15.44 9.34
N THR A 131 12.95 -15.67 9.39
CA THR A 131 12.27 -16.09 10.62
C THR A 131 12.61 -17.53 11.00
N SER A 132 12.66 -18.43 10.01
CA SER A 132 12.92 -19.86 10.26
C SER A 132 14.41 -20.18 10.41
N TYR A 133 15.30 -19.30 9.95
CA TYR A 133 16.75 -19.45 10.13
C TYR A 133 17.16 -19.30 11.59
N GLY A 134 16.49 -18.41 12.34
CA GLY A 134 16.75 -18.22 13.78
C GLY A 134 16.39 -19.45 14.63
N ASP A 135 15.30 -20.14 14.27
CA ASP A 135 14.74 -21.24 15.06
C ASP A 135 15.02 -22.64 14.45
N GLY A 136 15.69 -22.71 13.29
CA GLY A 136 15.97 -23.95 12.57
C GLY A 136 14.72 -24.64 11.97
N SER A 137 13.57 -23.97 11.96
CA SER A 137 12.27 -24.51 11.54
C SER A 137 12.03 -24.46 10.02
N TRP A 138 13.07 -24.22 9.22
CA TRP A 138 12.93 -24.05 7.77
C TRP A 138 12.54 -25.38 7.11
N THR A 139 11.44 -25.38 6.36
CA THR A 139 10.99 -26.55 5.60
C THR A 139 10.96 -26.25 4.11
N TRP A 140 11.22 -27.27 3.29
CA TRP A 140 11.16 -27.16 1.83
C TRP A 140 9.75 -26.85 1.29
N ILE A 141 8.72 -26.97 2.12
CA ILE A 141 7.31 -26.64 1.81
C ILE A 141 7.09 -25.11 1.78
N GLU A 142 7.96 -24.33 2.42
CA GLU A 142 7.88 -22.86 2.43
C GLU A 142 8.09 -22.23 1.04
N ILE A 143 8.81 -22.93 0.16
CA ILE A 143 9.09 -22.47 -1.21
C ILE A 143 7.82 -22.55 -2.08
N PRO A 144 7.17 -23.72 -2.27
CA PRO A 144 5.94 -23.80 -3.04
C PRO A 144 4.79 -23.00 -2.40
N SER A 145 4.69 -22.90 -1.07
CA SER A 145 3.67 -22.08 -0.42
C SER A 145 3.84 -20.59 -0.73
N SER A 146 5.08 -20.08 -0.71
CA SER A 146 5.40 -18.70 -1.09
C SER A 146 5.09 -18.41 -2.56
N ILE A 147 5.33 -19.37 -3.46
CA ILE A 147 4.99 -19.26 -4.88
C ILE A 147 3.47 -19.20 -5.08
N ILE A 148 2.72 -20.07 -4.41
CA ILE A 148 1.24 -20.05 -4.46
C ILE A 148 0.70 -18.73 -3.91
N GLY A 149 1.23 -18.25 -2.78
CA GLY A 149 0.87 -16.97 -2.19
C GLY A 149 1.18 -15.78 -3.12
N GLY A 150 2.35 -15.78 -3.75
CA GLY A 150 2.74 -14.78 -4.75
C GLY A 150 1.83 -14.77 -5.98
N LEU A 151 1.47 -15.95 -6.50
CA LEU A 151 0.52 -16.08 -7.62
C LEU A 151 -0.87 -15.57 -7.25
N PHE A 152 -1.40 -16.00 -6.11
CA PHE A 152 -2.70 -15.54 -5.62
C PHE A 152 -2.73 -14.02 -5.45
N PHE A 153 -1.72 -13.46 -4.79
CA PHE A 153 -1.57 -12.02 -4.61
C PHE A 153 -1.47 -11.28 -5.95
N GLY A 154 -0.69 -11.81 -6.89
CA GLY A 154 -0.53 -11.25 -8.23
C GLY A 154 -1.85 -11.19 -9.01
N ILE A 155 -2.68 -12.24 -8.92
CA ILE A 155 -4.01 -12.27 -9.56
C ILE A 155 -4.93 -11.22 -8.93
N VAL A 156 -5.02 -11.17 -7.60
CA VAL A 156 -5.85 -10.20 -6.89
C VAL A 156 -5.43 -8.77 -7.24
N MET A 157 -4.12 -8.48 -7.23
CA MET A 157 -3.61 -7.17 -7.61
C MET A 157 -3.90 -6.84 -9.07
N SER A 158 -3.75 -7.79 -10.00
CA SER A 158 -4.09 -7.60 -11.41
C SER A 158 -5.55 -7.18 -11.59
N LEU A 159 -6.48 -7.81 -10.85
CA LEU A 159 -7.88 -7.44 -10.86
C LEU A 159 -8.12 -6.03 -10.30
N VAL A 160 -7.44 -5.65 -9.21
CA VAL A 160 -7.52 -4.29 -8.64
C VAL A 160 -7.05 -3.24 -9.64
N TRP A 161 -5.93 -3.48 -10.34
CA TRP A 161 -5.41 -2.58 -11.36
C TRP A 161 -6.33 -2.46 -12.57
N VAL A 162 -6.96 -3.56 -13.00
CA VAL A 162 -7.96 -3.53 -14.07
C VAL A 162 -9.23 -2.77 -13.67
N HIS A 163 -9.71 -2.92 -12.43
CA HIS A 163 -10.88 -2.18 -11.93
C HIS A 163 -10.66 -0.67 -11.80
N ARG A 164 -9.39 -0.21 -11.75
CA ARG A 164 -9.04 1.21 -11.73
C ARG A 164 -9.08 1.87 -13.11
N ILE A 165 -9.15 1.09 -14.18
CA ILE A 165 -9.27 1.62 -15.55
C ILE A 165 -10.74 2.00 -15.78
N LYS A 166 -11.01 3.29 -16.00
CA LYS A 166 -12.34 3.77 -16.40
C LYS A 166 -12.28 4.26 -17.84
N VAL A 167 -13.17 3.70 -18.66
CA VAL A 167 -13.29 4.05 -20.07
C VAL A 167 -14.13 5.32 -20.16
N VAL A 168 -13.60 6.37 -20.78
CA VAL A 168 -14.40 7.55 -21.13
C VAL A 168 -15.43 7.09 -22.17
N LYS A 169 -16.72 7.23 -21.85
CA LYS A 169 -17.75 7.13 -22.88
C LYS A 169 -17.73 8.48 -23.61
N ASP A 170 -17.43 8.45 -24.89
CA ASP A 170 -17.76 9.58 -25.77
C ASP A 170 -19.26 9.83 -25.58
N GLU A 171 -19.60 11.03 -25.11
CA GLU A 171 -20.98 11.52 -25.12
C GLU A 171 -21.32 11.78 -26.59
N ASP A 172 -22.13 10.89 -27.18
CA ASP A 172 -22.82 11.11 -28.45
C ASP A 172 -23.96 12.13 -28.27
#